data_AF-A0A8H7IEN1-F1
#
_entry.id   AF-A0A8H7IEN1-F1
#
_cell.length_a   1.000
_cell.length_b   1.000
_cell.length_c   1.000
_cell.angle_alpha   90.00
_cell.angle_beta   90.00
_cell.angle_gamma   90.00
#
_symmetry.space_group_name_H-M   'P 1'
#
loop_
_entity.id
_entity.type
_entity.pdbx_description
1 polymer ?
#
loop_
_entity_poly.entity_id
_entity_poly.type
_entity_poly.pdbx_seq_one_letter_code
_entity_poly.pdbx_strand_id
1 'polypeptide(L)'
;MGHRATYLTVLAWAKLTSKHAYLKIIEAFRAAIEALPHFIWLGSTTAQRYEDILSAENLAVRAASAAILSSEYSLALEWLEHARCVVWNQSLMLRSPVDVLQSSHPGLATQIKSISQQLHYANSESPTTQSSIFHSAIDTAEHRHRLAREYTDLLVQARKLPGFGNFLMPPSSIDLAQAARNGPVVVINCEENNCDALLIIPGRANVTHIPLSNFTGTKAQRIRLEMENSSRSRRSSERGAERRPIQEEELGFENILSDLWYDIVNPVLDFLGYTKNTDETAKNVPHITWCPTGAVSFLPLHAAGDYNHRDHEYSTIISSYTPTLTALLGSSLGTLNAIREYSLLAKKLHQAIKVARVKHSELLGSQATTVAVLDAMEQHDWVHLACHAHQNVQNPTESGFFLHNGTLT
;
A
#
# COMPACT_ATOMS: atom_id res chain seq x y z
N MET A 1 21.86 5.84 -19.93
CA MET A 1 21.01 6.80 -20.68
C MET A 1 19.92 6.14 -21.53
N GLY A 2 20.12 4.95 -22.13
CA GLY A 2 19.13 4.30 -23.00
C GLY A 2 17.78 3.96 -22.33
N HIS A 3 17.77 3.20 -21.23
CA HIS A 3 16.52 2.72 -20.61
C HIS A 3 15.56 3.82 -20.15
N ARG A 4 16.09 4.95 -19.65
CA ARG A 4 15.28 6.09 -19.21
C ARG A 4 14.56 6.76 -20.38
N ALA A 5 15.27 7.02 -21.48
CA ALA A 5 14.70 7.61 -22.68
C ALA A 5 13.67 6.67 -23.33
N THR A 6 13.96 5.37 -23.38
CA THR A 6 13.01 4.35 -23.84
C THR A 6 11.74 4.35 -23.01
N TYR A 7 11.84 4.28 -21.67
CA TYR A 7 10.67 4.29 -20.79
C TYR A 7 9.84 5.56 -20.96
N LEU A 8 10.45 6.74 -20.96
CA LEU A 8 9.73 8.00 -21.14
C LEU A 8 9.02 8.07 -22.50
N THR A 9 9.61 7.50 -23.54
CA THR A 9 9.01 7.43 -24.88
C THR A 9 7.82 6.47 -24.90
N VAL A 10 7.97 5.28 -24.30
CA VAL A 10 6.90 4.28 -24.19
C VAL A 10 5.77 4.78 -23.30
N LEU A 11 6.08 5.48 -22.20
CA LEU A 11 5.10 6.13 -21.35
C LEU A 11 4.36 7.23 -22.12
N ALA A 12 5.06 8.11 -22.83
CA ALA A 12 4.43 9.12 -23.67
C ALA A 12 3.52 8.50 -24.74
N TRP A 13 3.96 7.41 -25.38
CA TRP A 13 3.14 6.63 -26.29
C TRP A 13 1.86 6.12 -25.62
N ALA A 14 1.96 5.44 -24.48
CA ALA A 14 0.81 4.97 -23.71
C ALA A 14 -0.15 6.11 -23.31
N LYS A 15 0.39 7.27 -22.92
CA LYS A 15 -0.38 8.47 -22.57
C LYS A 15 -1.12 9.09 -23.76
N LEU A 16 -0.52 9.04 -24.95
CA LEU A 16 -1.13 9.55 -26.18
C LEU A 16 -2.17 8.58 -26.73
N THR A 17 -1.91 7.27 -26.67
CA THR A 17 -2.86 6.24 -27.11
C THR A 17 -4.13 6.24 -26.27
N SER A 18 -4.06 6.57 -24.98
CA SER A 18 -5.25 6.67 -24.13
C SER A 18 -6.20 7.80 -24.53
N LYS A 19 -5.76 8.77 -25.35
CA LYS A 19 -6.59 9.85 -25.88
C LYS A 19 -7.18 9.54 -27.26
N HIS A 20 -6.79 8.42 -27.87
CA HIS A 20 -7.09 8.09 -29.27
C HIS A 20 -7.53 6.62 -29.39
N ALA A 21 -8.85 6.40 -29.44
CA ALA A 21 -9.51 5.08 -29.33
C ALA A 21 -9.13 4.03 -30.41
N TYR A 22 -8.43 4.43 -31.47
CA TYR A 22 -8.01 3.54 -32.57
C TYR A 22 -6.61 2.92 -32.38
N LEU A 23 -5.91 3.24 -31.29
CA LEU A 23 -4.56 2.74 -31.03
C LEU A 23 -4.59 1.57 -30.04
N LYS A 24 -3.66 0.63 -30.23
CA LYS A 24 -3.49 -0.59 -29.43
C LYS A 24 -3.06 -0.26 -27.98
N ILE A 25 -4.00 0.25 -27.20
CA ILE A 25 -3.80 0.82 -25.86
C ILE A 25 -3.19 -0.21 -24.90
N ILE A 26 -3.63 -1.47 -24.99
CA ILE A 26 -3.13 -2.58 -24.17
C ILE A 26 -1.67 -2.89 -24.49
N GLU A 27 -1.27 -2.89 -25.76
CA GLU A 27 0.13 -3.14 -26.13
C GLU A 27 1.05 -2.02 -25.62
N ALA A 28 0.60 -0.76 -25.67
CA ALA A 28 1.37 0.38 -25.18
C ALA A 28 1.57 0.34 -23.66
N PHE A 29 0.49 0.10 -22.90
CA PHE A 29 0.61 -0.03 -21.43
C PHE A 29 1.38 -1.28 -21.02
N ARG A 30 1.25 -2.40 -21.75
CA ARG A 30 2.06 -3.60 -21.52
C ARG A 30 3.55 -3.29 -21.63
N ALA A 31 3.97 -2.65 -22.72
CA ALA A 31 5.36 -2.26 -22.92
C ALA A 31 5.85 -1.30 -21.81
N ALA A 32 5.00 -0.37 -21.36
CA ALA A 32 5.35 0.55 -20.28
C ALA A 32 5.55 -0.16 -18.93
N ILE A 33 4.64 -1.07 -18.58
CA ILE A 33 4.68 -1.86 -17.36
C ILE A 33 5.89 -2.82 -17.35
N GLU A 34 6.17 -3.49 -18.48
CA GLU A 34 7.33 -4.38 -18.62
C GLU A 34 8.67 -3.63 -18.60
N ALA A 35 8.68 -2.37 -19.03
CA ALA A 35 9.86 -1.50 -18.94
C ALA A 35 10.08 -0.92 -17.53
N LEU A 36 9.08 -0.94 -16.65
CA LEU A 36 9.12 -0.30 -15.33
C LEU A 36 10.27 -0.80 -14.43
N PRO A 37 10.55 -2.11 -14.29
CA PRO A 37 11.67 -2.60 -13.48
C PRO A 37 13.03 -2.09 -13.96
N HIS A 38 13.17 -1.85 -15.28
CA HIS A 38 14.38 -1.32 -15.89
C HIS A 38 14.48 0.20 -15.76
N PHE A 39 13.34 0.88 -15.61
CA PHE A 39 13.27 2.32 -15.40
C PHE A 39 13.58 2.71 -13.96
N ILE A 40 12.87 2.10 -12.99
CA ILE A 40 13.16 2.27 -11.56
C ILE A 40 14.34 1.35 -11.23
N TRP A 41 15.51 1.73 -11.69
CA TRP A 41 16.65 0.82 -11.73
C TRP A 41 17.33 0.69 -10.36
N LEU A 42 17.62 -0.55 -9.95
CA LEU A 42 18.19 -0.87 -8.64
C LEU A 42 19.58 -0.27 -8.38
N GLY A 43 20.34 0.01 -9.45
CA GLY A 43 21.66 0.65 -9.35
C GLY A 43 21.64 2.19 -9.26
N SER A 44 20.45 2.82 -9.39
CA SER A 44 20.28 4.25 -9.17
C SER A 44 20.42 4.61 -7.68
N THR A 45 20.64 5.89 -7.33
CA THR A 45 20.61 6.31 -5.91
C THR A 45 19.18 6.24 -5.36
N THR A 46 19.02 6.22 -4.03
CA THR A 46 17.69 6.28 -3.41
C THR A 46 16.92 7.53 -3.82
N ALA A 47 17.58 8.69 -3.90
CA ALA A 47 16.97 9.94 -4.37
C ALA A 47 16.52 9.85 -5.84
N GLN A 48 17.37 9.34 -6.74
CA GLN A 48 17.00 9.21 -8.16
C GLN A 48 15.84 8.23 -8.36
N ARG A 49 15.83 7.09 -7.64
CA ARG A 49 14.70 6.15 -7.69
C ARG A 49 13.41 6.80 -7.22
N TYR A 50 13.49 7.64 -6.18
CA TYR A 50 12.32 8.37 -5.70
C TYR A 50 11.77 9.32 -6.78
N GLU A 51 12.63 10.09 -7.44
CA GLU A 51 12.23 10.90 -8.60
C GLU A 51 11.65 10.06 -9.75
N ASP A 52 12.27 8.93 -10.05
CA ASP A 52 11.80 8.03 -11.12
C ASP A 52 10.41 7.45 -10.77
N ILE A 53 10.19 7.02 -9.52
CA ILE A 53 8.87 6.57 -9.02
C ILE A 53 7.82 7.68 -9.15
N LEU A 54 8.16 8.91 -8.75
CA LEU A 54 7.26 10.06 -8.90
C LEU A 54 6.95 10.33 -10.39
N SER A 55 7.94 10.18 -11.27
CA SER A 55 7.78 10.39 -12.71
C SER A 55 6.99 9.28 -13.43
N ALA A 56 6.94 8.07 -12.85
CA ALA A 56 6.09 6.97 -13.28
C ALA A 56 4.60 7.18 -12.92
N GLU A 57 4.27 8.37 -12.39
CA GLU A 57 2.97 8.87 -11.98
C GLU A 57 1.77 8.11 -12.55
N ASN A 58 1.03 7.46 -11.64
CA ASN A 58 -0.26 6.80 -11.91
C ASN A 58 -0.24 5.81 -13.08
N LEU A 59 0.93 5.34 -13.55
CA LEU A 59 1.02 4.37 -14.64
C LEU A 59 0.17 3.14 -14.35
N ALA A 60 0.27 2.60 -13.13
CA ALA A 60 -0.51 1.45 -12.69
C ALA A 60 -2.02 1.67 -12.82
N VAL A 61 -2.50 2.80 -12.30
CA VAL A 61 -3.93 3.18 -12.29
C VAL A 61 -4.43 3.37 -13.72
N ARG A 62 -3.66 4.05 -14.57
CA ARG A 62 -4.02 4.30 -15.98
C ARG A 62 -4.00 3.03 -16.83
N ALA A 63 -2.99 2.17 -16.61
CA ALA A 63 -2.92 0.86 -17.25
C ALA A 63 -4.13 0.03 -16.84
N ALA A 64 -4.46 -0.01 -15.55
CA ALA A 64 -5.64 -0.71 -15.04
C ALA A 64 -6.94 -0.16 -15.67
N SER A 65 -7.13 1.16 -15.74
CA SER A 65 -8.28 1.77 -16.40
C SER A 65 -8.37 1.36 -17.88
N ALA A 66 -7.25 1.32 -18.61
CA ALA A 66 -7.23 0.87 -20.00
C ALA A 66 -7.60 -0.62 -20.15
N ALA A 67 -7.15 -1.47 -19.22
CA ALA A 67 -7.54 -2.87 -19.17
C ALA A 67 -9.02 -3.05 -18.84
N ILE A 68 -9.56 -2.29 -17.88
CA ILE A 68 -10.99 -2.29 -17.52
C ILE A 68 -11.86 -1.88 -18.71
N LEU A 69 -11.48 -0.81 -19.43
CA LEU A 69 -12.18 -0.37 -20.66
C LEU A 69 -12.16 -1.44 -21.76
N SER A 70 -11.16 -2.31 -21.75
CA SER A 70 -11.05 -3.44 -22.68
C SER A 70 -11.70 -4.73 -22.14
N SER A 71 -12.38 -4.67 -20.99
CA SER A 71 -12.96 -5.83 -20.27
C SER A 71 -11.93 -6.89 -19.81
N GLU A 72 -10.65 -6.52 -19.74
CA GLU A 72 -9.53 -7.37 -19.31
C GLU A 72 -9.29 -7.20 -17.80
N TYR A 73 -10.27 -7.55 -16.97
CA TYR A 73 -10.25 -7.27 -15.52
C TYR A 73 -9.12 -7.98 -14.77
N SER A 74 -8.81 -9.22 -15.15
CA SER A 74 -7.67 -9.96 -14.60
C SER A 74 -6.34 -9.26 -14.89
N LEU A 75 -6.16 -8.74 -16.10
CA LEU A 75 -4.98 -7.98 -16.48
C LEU A 75 -4.89 -6.66 -15.72
N ALA A 76 -6.02 -6.00 -15.46
CA ALA A 76 -6.06 -4.79 -14.64
C ALA A 76 -5.50 -5.04 -13.23
N LEU A 77 -5.89 -6.16 -12.59
CA LEU A 77 -5.34 -6.57 -11.29
C LEU A 77 -3.83 -6.85 -11.38
N GLU A 78 -3.40 -7.60 -12.40
CA GLU A 78 -2.00 -7.93 -12.61
C GLU A 78 -1.14 -6.67 -12.79
N TRP A 79 -1.60 -5.67 -13.54
CA TRP A 79 -0.87 -4.40 -13.72
C TRP A 79 -0.84 -3.54 -12.46
N LEU A 80 -1.93 -3.50 -11.70
CA LEU A 80 -1.99 -2.84 -10.40
C LEU A 80 -0.97 -3.46 -9.42
N GLU A 81 -0.87 -4.78 -9.39
CA GLU A 81 0.07 -5.49 -8.52
C GLU A 81 1.49 -5.39 -9.04
N HIS A 82 1.73 -5.55 -10.34
CA HIS A 82 3.07 -5.47 -10.94
C HIS A 82 3.74 -4.14 -10.63
N ALA A 83 3.07 -3.02 -10.92
CA ALA A 83 3.65 -1.70 -10.67
C ALA A 83 3.94 -1.47 -9.18
N ARG A 84 3.06 -1.94 -8.27
CA ARG A 84 3.30 -1.88 -6.83
C ARG A 84 4.44 -2.80 -6.41
N CYS A 85 4.50 -4.03 -6.87
CA CYS A 85 5.60 -4.94 -6.60
C CYS A 85 6.94 -4.35 -7.03
N VAL A 86 7.01 -3.66 -8.17
CA VAL A 86 8.24 -2.99 -8.62
C VAL A 86 8.62 -1.87 -7.65
N VAL A 87 7.68 -0.96 -7.34
CA VAL A 87 7.93 0.13 -6.40
C VAL A 87 8.31 -0.39 -5.00
N TRP A 88 7.56 -1.36 -4.45
CA TRP A 88 7.78 -1.92 -3.12
C TRP A 88 9.06 -2.75 -3.04
N ASN A 89 9.34 -3.64 -3.99
CA ASN A 89 10.58 -4.43 -4.01
C ASN A 89 11.83 -3.55 -4.16
N GLN A 90 11.72 -2.39 -4.80
CA GLN A 90 12.85 -1.52 -5.08
C GLN A 90 13.00 -0.36 -4.08
N SER A 91 11.90 0.05 -3.42
CA SER A 91 11.89 1.06 -2.36
C SER A 91 12.18 0.48 -0.98
N LEU A 92 11.74 -0.74 -0.70
CA LEU A 92 11.79 -1.36 0.63
C LEU A 92 12.52 -2.70 0.59
N MET A 93 13.78 -2.70 0.13
CA MET A 93 14.73 -3.84 0.10
C MET A 93 14.89 -4.66 1.42
N LEU A 94 14.05 -4.42 2.42
CA LEU A 94 14.09 -4.96 3.77
C LEU A 94 13.25 -6.22 3.97
N ARG A 95 12.36 -6.60 3.04
CA ARG A 95 11.43 -7.74 3.22
C ARG A 95 11.23 -8.58 1.96
N SER A 96 12.31 -8.91 1.25
CA SER A 96 12.21 -9.96 0.23
C SER A 96 11.83 -11.27 0.94
N PRO A 97 10.86 -12.07 0.43
CA PRO A 97 10.46 -13.37 0.97
C PRO A 97 11.55 -14.42 0.71
N VAL A 98 12.78 -14.09 1.11
CA VAL A 98 13.94 -14.96 1.07
C VAL A 98 13.78 -16.06 2.11
N ASP A 99 12.86 -15.98 3.06
CA ASP A 99 12.75 -16.99 4.13
C ASP A 99 12.33 -18.37 3.61
N VAL A 100 11.46 -18.39 2.58
CA VAL A 100 11.11 -19.64 1.85
C VAL A 100 12.32 -20.16 1.07
N LEU A 101 13.09 -19.26 0.45
CA LEU A 101 14.33 -19.60 -0.24
C LEU A 101 15.42 -20.02 0.75
N GLN A 102 15.47 -19.47 1.96
CA GLN A 102 16.43 -19.76 3.01
C GLN A 102 16.25 -21.18 3.54
N SER A 103 15.00 -21.61 3.66
CA SER A 103 14.64 -22.93 4.16
C SER A 103 15.05 -24.05 3.19
N SER A 104 15.06 -23.77 1.88
CA SER A 104 15.35 -24.77 0.83
C SER A 104 16.73 -24.62 0.17
N HIS A 105 17.21 -23.39 0.00
CA HIS A 105 18.44 -23.02 -0.70
C HIS A 105 19.20 -21.91 0.06
N PRO A 106 19.70 -22.20 1.28
CA PRO A 106 20.26 -21.20 2.20
C PRO A 106 21.46 -20.43 1.63
N GLY A 107 22.28 -21.07 0.78
CA GLY A 107 23.44 -20.41 0.15
C GLY A 107 23.02 -19.28 -0.77
N LEU A 108 22.08 -19.54 -1.69
CA LEU A 108 21.57 -18.54 -2.63
C LEU A 108 20.80 -17.42 -1.91
N ALA A 109 20.00 -17.81 -0.91
CA ALA A 109 19.31 -16.86 -0.03
C ALA A 109 20.27 -15.89 0.67
N THR A 110 21.37 -16.40 1.22
CA THR A 110 22.41 -15.59 1.88
C THR A 110 23.09 -14.64 0.90
N GLN A 111 23.40 -15.10 -0.32
CA GLN A 111 23.98 -14.26 -1.37
C GLN A 111 23.05 -13.12 -1.78
N ILE A 112 21.76 -13.41 -1.99
CA ILE A 112 20.75 -12.40 -2.32
C ILE A 112 20.62 -11.38 -1.19
N LYS A 113 20.55 -11.82 0.08
CA LYS A 113 20.52 -10.93 1.25
C LYS A 113 21.75 -10.03 1.32
N SER A 114 22.94 -10.60 1.15
CA SER A 114 24.21 -9.86 1.19
C SER A 114 24.29 -8.80 0.08
N ILE A 115 24.01 -9.16 -1.17
CA ILE A 115 24.04 -8.21 -2.29
C ILE A 115 22.97 -7.12 -2.12
N SER A 116 21.78 -7.47 -1.62
CA SER A 116 20.73 -6.49 -1.32
C SER A 116 21.17 -5.47 -0.26
N GLN A 117 21.85 -5.92 0.80
CA GLN A 117 22.42 -5.04 1.83
C GLN A 117 23.51 -4.13 1.26
N GLN A 118 24.45 -4.68 0.49
CA GLN A 118 25.51 -3.88 -0.15
C GLN A 118 24.94 -2.82 -1.11
N LEU A 119 23.93 -3.19 -1.90
CA LEU A 119 23.18 -2.24 -2.74
C LEU A 119 22.52 -1.14 -1.92
N HIS A 120 21.89 -1.49 -0.80
CA HIS A 120 21.23 -0.52 0.06
C HIS A 120 22.21 0.51 0.60
N TYR A 121 23.38 0.09 1.09
CA TYR A 121 24.43 0.99 1.56
C TYR A 121 24.99 1.85 0.43
N ALA A 122 25.37 1.24 -0.69
CA ALA A 122 25.92 1.95 -1.84
C ALA A 122 24.95 2.99 -2.45
N ASN A 123 23.63 2.76 -2.32
CA ASN A 123 22.60 3.67 -2.81
C ASN A 123 22.25 4.81 -1.84
N SER A 124 22.69 4.72 -0.58
CA SER A 124 22.37 5.68 0.49
C SER A 124 23.52 6.65 0.79
N GLU A 125 24.75 6.34 0.37
CA GLU A 125 25.89 7.23 0.53
C GLU A 125 25.72 8.52 -0.30
N SER A 126 25.50 9.64 0.39
CA SER A 126 25.68 10.97 -0.18
C SER A 126 27.18 11.29 -0.24
N PRO A 127 27.72 11.86 -1.33
CA PRO A 127 29.13 12.19 -1.42
C PRO A 127 29.46 13.40 -0.52
N THR A 128 29.73 13.17 0.76
CA THR A 128 29.97 14.24 1.76
C THR A 128 31.43 14.56 2.05
N THR A 129 32.39 14.16 1.22
CA THR A 129 33.81 14.52 1.46
C THR A 129 34.49 15.08 0.22
N GLN A 130 34.84 16.36 0.29
CA GLN A 130 35.26 17.26 -0.81
C GLN A 130 36.67 17.03 -1.38
N SER A 131 37.35 15.89 -1.15
CA SER A 131 38.78 15.78 -1.49
C SER A 131 39.16 14.76 -2.58
N SER A 132 38.21 14.00 -3.17
CA SER A 132 38.52 12.99 -4.21
C SER A 132 37.36 12.70 -5.17
N ILE A 133 36.64 13.76 -5.57
CA ILE A 133 35.25 13.72 -6.10
C ILE A 133 35.08 12.99 -7.44
N PHE A 134 36.07 12.97 -8.35
CA PHE A 134 35.86 12.40 -9.69
C PHE A 134 36.16 10.90 -9.81
N HIS A 135 37.23 10.39 -9.19
CA HIS A 135 37.54 8.95 -9.23
C HIS A 135 36.65 8.13 -8.30
N SER A 136 36.27 8.66 -7.12
CA SER A 136 35.36 7.97 -6.19
C SER A 136 33.91 7.92 -6.69
N ALA A 137 33.42 8.96 -7.39
CA ALA A 137 32.06 8.97 -7.93
C ALA A 137 31.86 8.00 -9.10
N ILE A 138 32.88 7.84 -9.96
CA ILE A 138 32.85 6.86 -11.05
C ILE A 138 32.92 5.44 -10.49
N ASP A 139 33.81 5.20 -9.52
CA ASP A 139 33.97 3.88 -8.89
C ASP A 139 32.71 3.47 -8.11
N THR A 140 32.05 4.40 -7.42
CA THR A 140 30.76 4.15 -6.74
C THR A 140 29.60 3.90 -7.72
N ALA A 141 29.56 4.57 -8.86
CA ALA A 141 28.54 4.32 -9.88
C ALA A 141 28.76 2.96 -10.59
N GLU A 142 30.00 2.63 -10.94
CA GLU A 142 30.36 1.34 -11.53
C GLU A 142 30.14 0.19 -10.54
N HIS A 143 30.46 0.41 -9.27
CA HIS A 143 30.20 -0.54 -8.19
C HIS A 143 28.71 -0.84 -8.05
N ARG A 144 27.84 0.18 -8.05
CA ARG A 144 26.38 -0.02 -8.06
C ARG A 144 25.88 -0.76 -9.30
N HIS A 145 26.41 -0.45 -10.48
CA HIS A 145 26.07 -1.18 -11.71
C HIS A 145 26.44 -2.66 -11.65
N ARG A 146 27.57 -2.99 -11.02
CA ARG A 146 28.02 -4.38 -10.85
C ARG A 146 27.10 -5.13 -9.88
N LEU A 147 26.86 -4.58 -8.70
CA LEU A 147 25.97 -5.18 -7.70
C LEU A 147 24.54 -5.37 -8.24
N ALA A 148 24.00 -4.42 -9.01
CA ALA A 148 22.67 -4.54 -9.60
C ALA A 148 22.58 -5.67 -10.65
N ARG A 149 23.65 -5.89 -11.42
CA ARG A 149 23.75 -7.02 -12.36
C ARG A 149 23.84 -8.35 -11.61
N GLU A 150 24.72 -8.45 -10.63
CA GLU A 150 24.87 -9.64 -9.79
C GLU A 150 23.54 -10.00 -9.10
N TYR A 151 22.84 -9.00 -8.55
CA TYR A 151 21.51 -9.20 -7.98
C TYR A 151 20.53 -9.78 -9.00
N THR A 152 20.47 -9.22 -10.20
CA THR A 152 19.60 -9.70 -11.28
C THR A 152 19.94 -11.13 -11.69
N ASP A 153 21.22 -11.46 -11.79
CA ASP A 153 21.69 -12.81 -12.11
C ASP A 153 21.33 -13.82 -11.02
N LEU A 154 21.42 -13.43 -9.75
CA LEU A 154 20.97 -14.26 -8.63
C LEU A 154 19.46 -14.50 -8.65
N LEU A 155 18.65 -13.51 -9.04
CA LEU A 155 17.20 -13.70 -9.22
C LEU A 155 16.89 -14.66 -10.36
N VAL A 156 17.62 -14.57 -11.48
CA VAL A 156 17.48 -15.52 -12.60
C VAL A 156 17.87 -16.94 -12.17
N GLN A 157 18.91 -17.09 -11.36
CA GLN A 157 19.28 -18.39 -10.79
C GLN A 157 18.21 -18.94 -9.85
N ALA A 158 17.66 -18.11 -8.95
CA ALA A 158 16.58 -18.50 -8.06
C ALA A 158 15.35 -18.99 -8.84
N ARG A 159 15.00 -18.31 -9.95
CA ARG A 159 13.86 -18.68 -10.81
C ARG A 159 14.03 -20.01 -11.55
N LYS A 160 15.25 -20.54 -11.67
CA LYS A 160 15.50 -21.87 -12.26
C LYS A 160 15.22 -23.01 -11.27
N LEU A 161 15.04 -22.71 -9.99
CA LEU A 161 14.81 -23.73 -8.96
C LEU A 161 13.34 -24.20 -8.98
N PRO A 162 13.07 -25.50 -8.75
CA PRO A 162 11.71 -26.00 -8.63
C PRO A 162 10.91 -25.27 -7.54
N GLY A 163 9.72 -24.77 -7.87
CA GLY A 163 8.88 -24.00 -6.94
C GLY A 163 9.20 -22.50 -6.86
N PHE A 164 10.26 -22.02 -7.52
CA PHE A 164 10.69 -20.61 -7.50
C PHE A 164 10.55 -19.91 -8.86
N GLY A 165 9.86 -20.50 -9.85
CA GLY A 165 9.72 -19.92 -11.19
C GLY A 165 9.23 -18.47 -11.22
N ASN A 166 8.36 -18.11 -10.26
CA ASN A 166 7.82 -16.76 -10.09
C ASN A 166 8.53 -15.96 -8.96
N PHE A 167 9.73 -16.36 -8.54
CA PHE A 167 10.44 -15.70 -7.43
C PHE A 167 10.67 -14.21 -7.73
N LEU A 168 10.12 -13.36 -6.86
CA LEU A 168 10.09 -11.90 -7.01
C LEU A 168 9.56 -11.43 -8.39
N MET A 169 8.67 -12.21 -8.99
CA MET A 169 7.90 -11.80 -10.17
C MET A 169 6.51 -11.31 -9.73
N PRO A 170 5.86 -10.47 -10.54
CA PRO A 170 4.46 -10.10 -10.31
C PRO A 170 3.58 -11.35 -10.27
N PRO A 171 2.64 -11.44 -9.31
CA PRO A 171 1.71 -12.56 -9.24
C PRO A 171 0.74 -12.56 -10.42
N SER A 172 0.37 -13.74 -10.90
CA SER A 172 -0.67 -13.88 -11.91
C SER A 172 -2.05 -13.60 -11.31
N SER A 173 -3.05 -13.28 -12.12
CA SER A 173 -4.44 -13.14 -11.67
C SER A 173 -4.97 -14.38 -10.96
N ILE A 174 -4.50 -15.57 -11.34
CA ILE A 174 -4.84 -16.85 -10.68
C ILE A 174 -4.27 -16.89 -9.26
N ASP A 175 -3.01 -16.48 -9.08
CA ASP A 175 -2.39 -16.40 -7.75
C ASP A 175 -3.09 -15.33 -6.90
N LEU A 176 -3.40 -14.18 -7.51
CA LEU A 176 -4.09 -13.07 -6.86
C LEU A 176 -5.50 -13.41 -6.40
N ALA A 177 -6.19 -14.33 -7.07
CA ALA A 177 -7.52 -14.80 -6.64
C ALA A 177 -7.49 -15.43 -5.23
N GLN A 178 -6.35 -16.00 -4.82
CA GLN A 178 -6.18 -16.59 -3.49
C GLN A 178 -6.19 -15.55 -2.36
N ALA A 179 -6.00 -14.26 -2.68
CA ALA A 179 -6.08 -13.16 -1.72
C ALA A 179 -7.47 -13.10 -1.03
N ALA A 180 -8.52 -13.56 -1.71
CA ALA A 180 -9.90 -13.56 -1.22
C ALA A 180 -10.26 -14.77 -0.33
N ARG A 181 -9.27 -15.50 0.22
CA ARG A 181 -9.52 -16.68 1.08
C ARG A 181 -10.34 -16.39 2.36
N ASN A 182 -10.30 -15.16 2.88
CA ASN A 182 -10.99 -14.77 4.11
C ASN A 182 -12.29 -13.98 3.86
N GLY A 183 -12.65 -13.76 2.60
CA GLY A 183 -13.77 -12.91 2.21
C GLY A 183 -13.50 -12.15 0.91
N PRO A 184 -14.50 -11.47 0.35
CA PRO A 184 -14.31 -10.64 -0.83
C PRO A 184 -13.23 -9.58 -0.66
N VAL A 185 -12.40 -9.42 -1.69
CA VAL A 185 -11.43 -8.32 -1.79
C VAL A 185 -11.89 -7.36 -2.88
N VAL A 186 -11.97 -6.08 -2.53
CA VAL A 186 -12.47 -5.03 -3.42
C VAL A 186 -11.33 -4.06 -3.73
N VAL A 187 -10.83 -4.13 -4.96
CA VAL A 187 -9.77 -3.24 -5.45
C VAL A 187 -10.43 -2.00 -6.05
N ILE A 188 -10.19 -0.83 -5.46
CA ILE A 188 -10.76 0.44 -5.96
C ILE A 188 -9.72 1.13 -6.81
N ASN A 189 -9.80 0.96 -8.14
CA ASN A 189 -8.98 1.70 -9.08
C ASN A 189 -9.57 3.09 -9.30
N CYS A 190 -8.90 4.14 -8.84
CA CYS A 190 -9.39 5.50 -8.99
C CYS A 190 -8.49 6.34 -9.90
N GLU A 191 -8.93 6.47 -11.15
CA GLU A 191 -8.34 7.36 -12.16
C GLU A 191 -8.98 8.75 -12.07
N GLU A 192 -8.40 9.73 -12.74
CA GLU A 192 -8.82 11.13 -12.64
C GLU A 192 -10.31 11.33 -12.97
N ASN A 193 -10.80 10.68 -14.02
CA ASN A 193 -12.15 10.87 -14.54
C ASN A 193 -13.11 9.71 -14.23
N ASN A 194 -12.59 8.54 -13.90
CA ASN A 194 -13.40 7.36 -13.58
C ASN A 194 -12.78 6.58 -12.43
N CYS A 195 -13.63 6.05 -11.56
CA CYS A 195 -13.22 5.08 -10.56
C CYS A 195 -14.02 3.78 -10.73
N ASP A 196 -13.37 2.66 -10.48
CA ASP A 196 -13.86 1.33 -10.75
C ASP A 196 -13.55 0.42 -9.56
N ALA A 197 -14.50 -0.45 -9.21
CA ALA A 197 -14.29 -1.52 -8.24
C ALA A 197 -14.10 -2.85 -8.98
N LEU A 198 -12.98 -3.53 -8.70
CA LEU A 198 -12.70 -4.89 -9.14
C LEU A 198 -12.79 -5.83 -7.93
N LEU A 199 -13.73 -6.78 -8.00
CA LEU A 199 -14.07 -7.68 -6.91
C LEU A 199 -13.48 -9.06 -7.19
N ILE A 200 -12.72 -9.55 -6.21
CA ILE A 200 -12.26 -10.93 -6.13
C ILE A 200 -13.14 -11.61 -5.09
N ILE A 201 -13.99 -12.53 -5.54
CA ILE A 201 -14.97 -13.21 -4.69
C ILE A 201 -14.51 -14.64 -4.42
N PRO A 202 -14.49 -15.10 -3.16
CA PRO A 202 -14.09 -16.46 -2.83
C PRO A 202 -14.86 -17.51 -3.65
N GLY A 203 -14.13 -18.47 -4.22
CA GLY A 203 -14.71 -19.56 -5.02
C GLY A 203 -15.14 -19.19 -6.45
N ARG A 204 -14.97 -17.92 -6.88
CA ARG A 204 -15.18 -17.51 -8.28
C ARG A 204 -13.85 -17.34 -8.98
N ALA A 205 -13.74 -17.88 -10.20
CA ALA A 205 -12.52 -17.80 -11.00
C ALA A 205 -12.33 -16.42 -11.66
N ASN A 206 -13.42 -15.70 -11.95
CA ASN A 206 -13.38 -14.45 -12.70
C ASN A 206 -13.48 -13.23 -11.78
N VAL A 207 -12.71 -12.20 -12.11
CA VAL A 207 -12.81 -10.87 -11.49
C VAL A 207 -14.10 -10.21 -11.94
N THR A 208 -14.86 -9.67 -10.99
CA THR A 208 -16.09 -8.92 -11.30
C THR A 208 -15.79 -7.42 -11.28
N HIS A 209 -16.34 -6.67 -12.24
CA HIS A 209 -16.22 -5.22 -12.33
C HIS A 209 -17.52 -4.52 -11.95
N ILE A 210 -17.41 -3.44 -11.18
CA ILE A 210 -18.49 -2.49 -10.89
C ILE A 210 -17.97 -1.08 -11.23
N PRO A 211 -18.59 -0.37 -12.18
CA PRO A 211 -18.28 1.04 -12.41
C PRO A 211 -18.81 1.89 -11.24
N LEU A 212 -17.95 2.76 -10.68
CA LEU A 212 -18.35 3.69 -9.62
C LEU A 212 -18.71 5.04 -10.25
N SER A 213 -19.81 5.05 -11.02
CA SER A 213 -20.16 6.15 -11.94
C SER A 213 -20.31 7.54 -11.29
N ASN A 214 -20.58 7.60 -9.98
CA ASN A 214 -20.72 8.84 -9.23
C ASN A 214 -19.41 9.29 -8.56
N PHE A 215 -18.33 8.53 -8.70
CA PHE A 215 -17.04 8.79 -8.06
C PHE A 215 -15.91 8.96 -9.08
N THR A 216 -15.06 9.94 -8.82
CA THR A 216 -13.92 10.28 -9.69
C THR A 216 -12.66 10.54 -8.85
N GLY A 217 -11.49 10.43 -9.46
CA GLY A 217 -10.23 10.78 -8.82
C GLY A 217 -10.19 12.24 -8.38
N THR A 218 -10.81 13.14 -9.14
CA THR A 218 -10.98 14.55 -8.76
C THR A 218 -11.86 14.72 -7.51
N LYS A 219 -12.98 13.98 -7.39
CA LYS A 219 -13.80 13.95 -6.17
C LYS A 219 -13.01 13.39 -4.99
N ALA A 220 -12.25 12.32 -5.19
CA ALA A 220 -11.39 11.72 -4.16
C ALA A 220 -10.33 12.69 -3.64
N GLN A 221 -9.66 13.42 -4.55
CA GLN A 221 -8.66 14.44 -4.19
C GLN A 221 -9.29 15.60 -3.42
N ARG A 222 -10.46 16.09 -3.86
CA ARG A 222 -11.20 17.14 -3.15
C ARG A 222 -11.53 16.72 -1.72
N ILE A 223 -12.15 15.54 -1.55
CA ILE A 223 -12.51 15.01 -0.23
C ILE A 223 -11.27 14.88 0.66
N ARG A 224 -10.17 14.35 0.12
CA ARG A 224 -8.90 14.23 0.85
C ARG A 224 -8.40 15.60 1.34
N LEU A 225 -8.39 16.61 0.48
CA LEU A 225 -7.94 17.97 0.85
C LEU A 225 -8.86 18.61 1.89
N GLU A 226 -10.18 18.41 1.79
CA GLU A 226 -11.15 18.87 2.79
C GLU A 226 -10.91 18.22 4.16
N MET A 227 -10.63 16.91 4.20
CA MET A 227 -10.27 16.19 5.41
C MET A 227 -8.93 16.66 6.01
N GLU A 228 -7.92 16.91 5.18
CA GLU A 228 -6.62 17.43 5.63
C GLU A 228 -6.75 18.85 6.20
N ASN A 229 -7.55 19.71 5.57
CA ASN A 229 -7.76 21.10 6.01
C ASN A 229 -8.58 21.19 7.30
N SER A 230 -9.65 20.39 7.45
CA SER A 230 -10.43 20.31 8.68
C SER A 230 -9.61 19.75 9.85
N SER A 231 -8.67 18.86 9.59
CA SER A 231 -7.73 18.36 10.61
C SER A 231 -6.72 19.44 11.06
N ARG A 232 -6.27 20.31 10.15
CA ARG A 232 -5.35 21.42 10.46
C ARG A 232 -6.02 22.54 11.24
N SER A 233 -7.28 22.89 10.94
CA SER A 233 -8.02 23.90 11.70
C SER A 233 -8.25 23.47 13.16
N ARG A 234 -8.51 22.18 13.40
CA ARG A 234 -8.66 21.59 14.74
C ARG A 234 -7.38 21.69 15.59
N ARG A 235 -6.20 21.46 14.99
CA ARG A 235 -4.90 21.57 15.69
C ARG A 235 -4.55 23.00 16.13
N SER A 236 -5.03 24.00 15.40
CA SER A 236 -4.81 25.42 15.75
C SER A 236 -5.69 25.86 16.93
N SER A 237 -6.86 25.27 17.12
CA SER A 237 -7.78 25.63 18.22
C SER A 237 -7.35 25.04 19.58
N GLU A 238 -6.55 23.97 19.60
CA GLU A 238 -6.00 23.39 20.85
C GLU A 238 -4.85 24.22 21.46
N ARG A 239 -4.30 25.20 20.72
CA ARG A 239 -3.26 26.13 21.21
C ARG A 239 -3.79 27.55 21.39
N GLY A 240 -4.91 27.67 22.12
CA GLY A 240 -5.39 28.95 22.63
C GLY A 240 -6.31 29.72 21.70
N ALA A 241 -7.43 30.18 22.28
CA ALA A 241 -8.46 31.08 21.76
C ALA A 241 -9.57 30.46 20.87
N GLU A 242 -10.78 30.58 21.41
CA GLU A 242 -12.13 30.47 20.83
C GLU A 242 -12.55 29.15 20.19
N ARG A 243 -13.50 28.47 20.88
CA ARG A 243 -14.30 27.38 20.35
C ARG A 243 -15.12 27.91 19.17
N ARG A 244 -14.78 27.52 17.95
CA ARG A 244 -15.71 27.62 16.82
C ARG A 244 -16.98 26.80 17.12
N PRO A 245 -18.16 27.20 16.61
CA PRO A 245 -19.37 26.44 16.81
C PRO A 245 -19.21 25.05 16.18
N ILE A 246 -19.28 24.03 17.04
CA ILE A 246 -19.03 22.61 16.74
C ILE A 246 -19.98 22.07 15.64
N GLN A 247 -21.13 22.71 15.41
CA GLN A 247 -22.19 22.23 14.53
C GLN A 247 -21.88 22.32 13.03
N GLU A 248 -21.24 23.39 12.53
CA GLU A 248 -20.99 23.52 11.07
C GLU A 248 -19.87 22.58 10.57
N GLU A 249 -18.90 22.26 11.44
CA GLU A 249 -17.74 21.41 11.08
C GLU A 249 -18.04 19.90 11.20
N GLU A 250 -19.00 19.49 12.04
CA GLU A 250 -19.48 18.09 12.12
C GLU A 250 -20.31 17.70 10.88
N LEU A 251 -21.19 18.60 10.43
CA LEU A 251 -22.01 18.41 9.23
C LEU A 251 -21.17 18.19 7.96
N GLY A 252 -20.02 18.86 7.85
CA GLY A 252 -19.11 18.69 6.72
C GLY A 252 -18.49 17.29 6.63
N PHE A 253 -18.19 16.67 7.78
CA PHE A 253 -17.62 15.32 7.81
C PHE A 253 -18.67 14.24 7.56
N GLU A 254 -19.88 14.41 8.10
CA GLU A 254 -21.02 13.52 7.83
C GLU A 254 -21.37 13.48 6.33
N ASN A 255 -21.35 14.65 5.67
CA ASN A 255 -21.55 14.72 4.21
C ASN A 255 -20.47 13.95 3.43
N ILE A 256 -19.21 14.02 3.87
CA ILE A 256 -18.12 13.23 3.27
C ILE A 256 -18.38 11.73 3.42
N LEU A 257 -18.77 11.27 4.61
CA LEU A 257 -19.06 9.85 4.85
C LEU A 257 -20.28 9.37 4.07
N SER A 258 -21.28 10.24 3.90
CA SER A 258 -22.45 9.99 3.06
C SER A 258 -22.08 9.91 1.58
N ASP A 259 -21.23 10.80 1.08
CA ASP A 259 -20.68 10.74 -0.29
C ASP A 259 -19.99 9.38 -0.53
N LEU A 260 -19.10 8.97 0.38
CA LEU A 260 -18.39 7.68 0.28
C LEU A 260 -19.34 6.47 0.31
N TRP A 261 -20.42 6.58 1.09
CA TRP A 261 -21.43 5.54 1.19
C TRP A 261 -22.14 5.33 -0.14
N TYR A 262 -22.76 6.37 -0.68
CA TYR A 262 -23.56 6.24 -1.90
C TYR A 262 -22.71 6.02 -3.16
N ASP A 263 -21.49 6.55 -3.21
CA ASP A 263 -20.68 6.51 -4.42
C ASP A 263 -19.76 5.27 -4.52
N ILE A 264 -19.38 4.68 -3.39
CA ILE A 264 -18.40 3.58 -3.35
C ILE A 264 -18.96 2.37 -2.61
N VAL A 265 -19.29 2.53 -1.33
CA VAL A 265 -19.53 1.39 -0.44
C VAL A 265 -20.86 0.72 -0.77
N ASN A 266 -21.96 1.46 -0.81
CA ASN A 266 -23.29 0.91 -1.05
C ASN A 266 -23.40 0.16 -2.40
N PRO A 267 -22.89 0.67 -3.54
CA PRO A 267 -22.85 -0.10 -4.80
C PRO A 267 -22.14 -1.45 -4.68
N VAL A 268 -21.04 -1.50 -3.91
CA VAL A 268 -20.29 -2.74 -3.67
C VAL A 268 -21.07 -3.70 -2.75
N LEU A 269 -21.65 -3.18 -1.66
CA LEU A 269 -22.41 -4.00 -0.72
C LEU A 269 -23.70 -4.54 -1.33
N ASP A 270 -24.40 -3.74 -2.14
CA ASP A 270 -25.62 -4.16 -2.83
C ASP A 270 -25.32 -5.27 -3.83
N PHE A 271 -24.23 -5.14 -4.59
CA PHE A 271 -23.76 -6.18 -5.50
C PHE A 271 -23.40 -7.49 -4.77
N LEU A 272 -22.76 -7.40 -3.60
CA LEU A 272 -22.44 -8.55 -2.75
C LEU A 272 -23.66 -9.13 -2.02
N GLY A 273 -24.79 -8.42 -2.02
CA GLY A 273 -26.01 -8.80 -1.31
C GLY A 273 -25.95 -8.57 0.20
N TYR A 274 -25.05 -7.71 0.68
CA TYR A 274 -24.85 -7.45 2.12
C TYR A 274 -25.79 -6.37 2.68
N THR A 275 -26.45 -5.59 1.82
CA THR A 275 -27.42 -4.54 2.20
C THR A 275 -28.74 -5.08 2.76
N LYS A 276 -29.01 -6.38 2.62
CA LYS A 276 -30.32 -7.01 2.93
C LYS A 276 -30.29 -7.95 4.14
N ASN A 277 -29.29 -7.87 5.01
CA ASN A 277 -29.21 -8.69 6.22
C ASN A 277 -30.36 -8.36 7.19
N THR A 278 -31.47 -9.07 7.00
CA THR A 278 -32.72 -9.00 7.75
C THR A 278 -32.80 -10.05 8.86
N ASP A 279 -31.80 -10.92 8.97
CA ASP A 279 -31.69 -11.90 10.04
C ASP A 279 -30.81 -11.35 11.18
N GLU A 280 -31.44 -10.74 12.18
CA GLU A 280 -30.84 -10.42 13.50
C GLU A 280 -30.21 -11.65 14.19
N THR A 281 -30.43 -12.86 13.66
CA THR A 281 -29.87 -14.13 14.12
C THR A 281 -28.54 -14.52 13.45
N ALA A 282 -28.06 -13.79 12.43
CA ALA A 282 -26.80 -14.09 11.76
C ALA A 282 -25.61 -13.78 12.69
N LYS A 283 -25.12 -14.82 13.38
CA LYS A 283 -23.96 -14.75 14.28
C LYS A 283 -22.63 -14.34 13.61
N ASN A 284 -22.60 -14.17 12.27
CA ASN A 284 -21.41 -13.81 11.51
C ASN A 284 -21.69 -12.61 10.59
N VAL A 285 -21.16 -11.45 10.99
CA VAL A 285 -21.09 -10.26 10.13
C VAL A 285 -20.08 -10.55 9.00
N PRO A 286 -20.43 -10.33 7.71
CA PRO A 286 -19.51 -10.59 6.61
C PRO A 286 -18.29 -9.66 6.65
N HIS A 287 -17.14 -10.14 6.16
CA HIS A 287 -15.89 -9.40 6.11
C HIS A 287 -15.54 -9.00 4.67
N ILE A 288 -15.12 -7.75 4.48
CA ILE A 288 -14.59 -7.23 3.21
C ILE A 288 -13.21 -6.66 3.45
N THR A 289 -12.30 -6.92 2.51
CA THR A 289 -11.00 -6.25 2.45
C THR A 289 -10.94 -5.25 1.30
N TRP A 290 -10.70 -3.98 1.60
CA TRP A 290 -10.54 -2.89 0.66
C TRP A 290 -9.07 -2.76 0.22
N CYS A 291 -8.83 -2.71 -1.08
CA CYS A 291 -7.51 -2.45 -1.68
C CYS A 291 -7.58 -1.17 -2.53
N PRO A 292 -7.63 0.02 -1.90
CA PRO A 292 -7.82 1.29 -2.59
C PRO A 292 -6.54 1.78 -3.27
N THR A 293 -6.69 2.54 -4.36
CA THR A 293 -5.59 3.21 -5.06
C THR A 293 -5.68 4.74 -4.96
N GLY A 294 -4.55 5.42 -5.12
CA GLY A 294 -4.48 6.88 -5.22
C GLY A 294 -5.02 7.61 -3.98
N ALA A 295 -5.83 8.65 -4.20
CA ALA A 295 -6.40 9.44 -3.11
C ALA A 295 -7.38 8.65 -2.22
N VAL A 296 -8.02 7.60 -2.76
CA VAL A 296 -8.98 6.77 -2.03
C VAL A 296 -8.31 6.01 -0.87
N SER A 297 -7.00 5.74 -0.96
CA SER A 297 -6.24 5.10 0.11
C SER A 297 -6.21 5.92 1.41
N PHE A 298 -6.59 7.19 1.37
CA PHE A 298 -6.66 8.09 2.53
C PHE A 298 -8.11 8.32 3.01
N LEU A 299 -9.10 7.72 2.37
CA LEU A 299 -10.51 7.93 2.66
C LEU A 299 -11.06 6.82 3.58
N PRO A 300 -11.87 7.17 4.59
CA PRO A 300 -12.33 6.24 5.61
C PRO A 300 -13.52 5.41 5.10
N LEU A 301 -13.31 4.57 4.09
CA LEU A 301 -14.37 3.70 3.53
C LEU A 301 -15.14 2.97 4.63
N HIS A 302 -14.46 2.33 5.58
CA HIS A 302 -15.05 1.61 6.73
C HIS A 302 -16.01 2.42 7.63
N ALA A 303 -15.98 3.75 7.54
CA ALA A 303 -16.85 4.64 8.28
C ALA A 303 -17.91 5.29 7.39
N ALA A 304 -18.01 4.89 6.12
CA ALA A 304 -19.03 5.41 5.24
C ALA A 304 -20.42 5.04 5.77
N GLY A 305 -21.35 5.98 5.67
CA GLY A 305 -22.73 5.75 6.06
C GLY A 305 -23.56 7.02 5.94
N ASP A 306 -24.87 6.84 5.86
CA ASP A 306 -25.82 7.93 5.97
C ASP A 306 -26.20 8.12 7.45
N TYR A 307 -25.50 9.06 8.09
CA TYR A 307 -25.71 9.36 9.51
C TYR A 307 -27.02 10.10 9.80
N ASN A 308 -27.64 10.69 8.77
CA ASN A 308 -28.93 11.33 8.90
C ASN A 308 -30.07 10.31 8.90
N HIS A 309 -29.93 9.19 8.18
CA HIS A 309 -31.01 8.22 7.94
C HIS A 309 -30.81 6.87 8.65
N ARG A 310 -29.70 6.71 9.40
CA ARG A 310 -29.31 5.51 10.16
C ARG A 310 -28.97 4.27 9.31
N ASP A 311 -28.66 4.46 8.03
CA ASP A 311 -28.09 3.43 7.18
C ASP A 311 -26.56 3.47 7.31
N HIS A 312 -25.97 2.46 7.95
CA HIS A 312 -24.55 2.49 8.34
C HIS A 312 -23.76 1.25 7.91
N GLU A 313 -22.54 1.43 7.41
CA GLU A 313 -21.62 0.32 7.10
C GLU A 313 -21.16 -0.43 8.36
N TYR A 314 -20.84 0.32 9.42
CA TYR A 314 -20.21 -0.24 10.63
C TYR A 314 -21.11 -1.22 11.40
N SER A 315 -22.42 -1.20 11.17
CA SER A 315 -23.37 -2.17 11.72
C SER A 315 -23.58 -3.39 10.81
N THR A 316 -23.08 -3.35 9.57
CA THR A 316 -23.48 -4.27 8.50
C THR A 316 -22.35 -5.19 8.05
N ILE A 317 -21.10 -4.71 8.07
CA ILE A 317 -19.91 -5.48 7.65
C ILE A 317 -18.69 -5.23 8.55
N ILE A 318 -17.72 -6.15 8.51
CA ILE A 318 -16.38 -5.95 9.05
C ILE A 318 -15.47 -5.52 7.89
N SER A 319 -14.85 -4.34 8.01
CA SER A 319 -13.97 -3.79 6.99
C SER A 319 -12.49 -3.91 7.37
N SER A 320 -11.64 -4.29 6.43
CA SER A 320 -10.18 -4.27 6.56
C SER A 320 -9.55 -3.64 5.31
N TYR A 321 -8.27 -3.28 5.39
CA TYR A 321 -7.55 -2.66 4.28
C TYR A 321 -6.28 -3.44 3.96
N THR A 322 -5.93 -3.47 2.68
CA THR A 322 -4.63 -3.96 2.23
C THR A 322 -4.03 -2.99 1.22
N PRO A 323 -2.71 -2.73 1.26
CA PRO A 323 -2.05 -1.90 0.25
C PRO A 323 -1.85 -2.63 -1.10
N THR A 324 -1.81 -3.97 -1.06
CA THR A 324 -1.65 -4.85 -2.22
C THR A 324 -2.39 -6.17 -1.99
N LEU A 325 -2.79 -6.84 -3.06
CA LEU A 325 -3.31 -8.20 -3.00
C LEU A 325 -2.21 -9.18 -2.56
N THR A 326 -0.97 -8.97 -2.98
CA THR A 326 0.18 -9.79 -2.60
C THR A 326 0.38 -9.85 -1.07
N ALA A 327 0.12 -8.76 -0.34
CA ALA A 327 0.20 -8.73 1.13
C ALA A 327 -0.77 -9.74 1.80
N LEU A 328 -1.90 -10.01 1.15
CA LEU A 328 -2.87 -11.00 1.62
C LEU A 328 -2.44 -12.45 1.32
N LEU A 329 -1.57 -12.66 0.32
CA LEU A 329 -1.04 -13.98 -0.03
C LEU A 329 0.01 -14.48 0.96
N GLY A 330 0.96 -13.62 1.34
CA GLY A 330 2.07 -13.95 2.24
C GLY A 330 1.67 -14.13 3.71
N SER A 331 0.45 -13.75 4.08
CA SER A 331 -0.07 -13.89 5.43
C SER A 331 -0.48 -15.35 5.70
N SER A 332 0.43 -16.33 5.69
CA SER A 332 0.09 -17.61 6.33
C SER A 332 -0.25 -17.28 7.78
N LEU A 333 -1.52 -17.39 8.16
CA LEU A 333 -1.89 -17.41 9.57
C LEU A 333 -1.19 -18.63 10.14
N GLY A 334 0.04 -18.44 10.65
CA GLY A 334 0.51 -19.25 11.75
C GLY A 334 -0.65 -19.27 12.72
N THR A 335 -1.11 -20.47 13.05
CA THR A 335 -2.31 -20.74 13.84
C THR A 335 -2.35 -19.76 15.01
N LEU A 336 -3.10 -18.65 14.87
CA LEU A 336 -3.21 -17.65 15.92
C LEU A 336 -4.12 -18.29 16.97
N ASN A 337 -3.52 -19.12 17.81
CA ASN A 337 -4.12 -19.56 19.04
C ASN A 337 -4.52 -18.29 19.79
N ALA A 338 -5.83 -18.15 19.99
CA ALA A 338 -6.43 -17.00 20.62
C ALA A 338 -5.71 -16.67 21.94
N ILE A 339 -5.38 -15.38 22.06
CA ILE A 339 -4.94 -14.65 23.26
C ILE A 339 -3.50 -14.93 23.71
N ARG A 340 -2.61 -13.94 23.53
CA ARG A 340 -1.63 -13.51 24.55
C ARG A 340 -0.93 -12.19 24.20
N GLU A 341 -0.83 -11.38 25.26
CA GLU A 341 -0.02 -10.17 25.51
C GLU A 341 -0.08 -8.98 24.53
N TYR A 342 -0.54 -7.84 25.08
CA TYR A 342 -0.64 -6.53 24.42
C TYR A 342 0.50 -5.62 24.86
N SER A 343 1.01 -4.75 23.97
CA SER A 343 1.98 -3.69 24.32
C SER A 343 1.45 -2.29 24.02
N LEU A 344 1.57 -1.41 25.03
CA LEU A 344 1.59 0.06 25.07
C LEU A 344 0.35 0.87 24.68
N LEU A 345 0.03 1.99 25.37
CA LEU A 345 -1.35 2.50 25.37
C LEU A 345 -1.58 3.98 25.73
N ALA A 346 -2.59 4.57 25.09
CA ALA A 346 -3.16 5.89 25.41
C ALA A 346 -4.06 5.88 26.66
N LYS A 347 -4.22 7.04 27.31
CA LYS A 347 -4.98 7.25 28.58
C LYS A 347 -6.38 6.61 28.65
N LYS A 348 -7.12 6.44 27.54
CA LYS A 348 -8.49 5.87 27.54
C LYS A 348 -8.54 4.34 27.56
N LEU A 349 -7.63 3.66 26.86
CA LEU A 349 -7.61 2.19 26.80
C LEU A 349 -7.01 1.61 28.11
N HIS A 350 -6.33 2.43 28.92
CA HIS A 350 -5.67 2.04 30.17
C HIS A 350 -6.72 1.60 31.21
N GLN A 351 -7.94 2.14 31.09
CA GLN A 351 -9.09 1.73 31.87
C GLN A 351 -9.66 0.38 31.41
N ALA A 352 -9.69 0.11 30.09
CA ALA A 352 -10.15 -1.17 29.54
C ALA A 352 -9.19 -2.33 29.83
N ILE A 353 -7.87 -2.12 29.74
CA ILE A 353 -6.86 -3.13 30.09
C ILE A 353 -6.90 -3.47 31.59
N LYS A 354 -7.08 -2.46 32.46
CA LYS A 354 -7.28 -2.69 33.90
C LYS A 354 -8.51 -3.56 34.20
N VAL A 355 -9.58 -3.37 33.44
CA VAL A 355 -10.81 -4.19 33.55
C VAL A 355 -10.57 -5.61 33.04
N ALA A 356 -9.84 -5.77 31.93
CA ALA A 356 -9.59 -7.06 31.28
C ALA A 356 -8.49 -7.91 31.94
N ARG A 357 -7.69 -7.35 32.86
CA ARG A 357 -6.59 -8.03 33.59
C ARG A 357 -5.58 -8.76 32.69
N VAL A 358 -5.34 -8.24 31.49
CA VAL A 358 -4.38 -8.86 30.56
C VAL A 358 -2.96 -8.48 30.96
N LYS A 359 -2.05 -9.47 30.96
CA LYS A 359 -0.61 -9.22 31.08
C LYS A 359 -0.15 -8.32 29.92
N HIS A 360 0.65 -7.32 30.24
CA HIS A 360 1.18 -6.38 29.27
C HIS A 360 2.52 -5.84 29.74
N SER A 361 3.34 -5.41 28.78
CA SER A 361 4.52 -4.58 29.00
C SER A 361 4.21 -3.14 28.61
N GLU A 362 4.80 -2.18 29.32
CA GLU A 362 4.56 -0.75 29.07
C GLU A 362 5.91 -0.01 29.03
N LEU A 363 6.17 0.70 27.93
CA LEU A 363 7.31 1.60 27.74
C LEU A 363 6.82 3.05 27.75
N LEU A 364 7.00 3.77 28.85
CA LEU A 364 6.51 5.14 29.00
C LEU A 364 7.62 6.18 28.94
N GLY A 365 7.33 7.32 28.28
CA GLY A 365 8.21 8.48 28.27
C GLY A 365 9.63 8.13 27.82
N SER A 366 10.61 8.35 28.70
CA SER A 366 12.03 8.10 28.40
C SER A 366 12.39 6.64 28.18
N GLN A 367 11.53 5.70 28.55
CA GLN A 367 11.72 4.26 28.31
C GLN A 367 11.35 3.86 26.87
N ALA A 368 10.51 4.64 26.20
CA ALA A 368 10.07 4.38 24.82
C ALA A 368 11.13 4.83 23.81
N THR A 369 12.31 4.20 23.84
CA THR A 369 13.36 4.41 22.83
C THR A 369 13.10 3.54 21.59
N THR A 370 13.66 3.91 20.44
CA THR A 370 13.54 3.14 19.19
C THR A 370 13.95 1.68 19.35
N VAL A 371 15.07 1.42 20.02
CA VAL A 371 15.59 0.06 20.28
C VAL A 371 14.64 -0.70 21.20
N ALA A 372 14.25 -0.13 22.33
CA ALA A 372 13.38 -0.83 23.29
C ALA A 372 12.01 -1.17 22.69
N VAL A 373 11.46 -0.28 21.85
CA VAL A 373 10.21 -0.54 21.13
C VAL A 373 10.39 -1.66 20.11
N LEU A 374 11.45 -1.65 19.30
CA LEU A 374 11.72 -2.73 18.33
C LEU A 374 11.91 -4.09 19.01
N ASP A 375 12.69 -4.14 20.09
CA ASP A 375 12.89 -5.36 20.87
C ASP A 375 11.56 -5.87 21.44
N ALA A 376 10.71 -4.97 21.96
CA ALA A 376 9.39 -5.34 22.45
C ALA A 376 8.48 -5.87 21.33
N MET A 377 8.53 -5.28 20.13
CA MET A 377 7.76 -5.75 18.98
C MET A 377 8.13 -7.17 18.54
N GLU A 378 9.38 -7.61 18.73
CA GLU A 378 9.82 -8.97 18.41
C GLU A 378 9.32 -10.00 19.44
N GLN A 379 9.10 -9.58 20.68
CA GLN A 379 8.71 -10.46 21.79
C GLN A 379 7.19 -10.51 22.03
N HIS A 380 6.38 -9.71 21.32
CA HIS A 380 4.94 -9.60 21.55
C HIS A 380 4.14 -9.76 20.25
N ASP A 381 3.01 -10.46 20.35
CA ASP A 381 2.11 -10.68 19.21
C ASP A 381 1.27 -9.43 18.88
N TRP A 382 1.06 -8.54 19.86
CA TRP A 382 0.21 -7.34 19.72
C TRP A 382 0.93 -6.09 20.20
N VAL A 383 0.89 -5.05 19.38
CA VAL A 383 1.52 -3.75 19.64
C VAL A 383 0.51 -2.65 19.41
N HIS A 384 0.47 -1.68 20.31
CA HIS A 384 -0.33 -0.48 20.23
C HIS A 384 0.58 0.73 20.47
N LEU A 385 0.66 1.61 19.47
CA LEU A 385 1.49 2.80 19.53
C LEU A 385 0.60 4.01 19.82
N ALA A 386 0.71 4.54 21.04
CA ALA A 386 0.00 5.73 21.48
C ALA A 386 0.91 6.96 21.53
N CYS A 387 1.47 7.33 20.38
CA CYS A 387 2.41 8.44 20.26
C CYS A 387 2.04 9.37 19.10
N HIS A 388 2.74 10.49 19.00
CA HIS A 388 2.63 11.35 17.83
C HIS A 388 3.23 10.64 16.62
N ALA A 389 2.61 10.80 15.47
CA ALA A 389 3.12 10.31 14.20
C ALA A 389 3.11 11.44 13.16
N HIS A 390 3.97 11.30 12.16
CA HIS A 390 4.02 12.19 11.01
C HIS A 390 3.99 11.38 9.72
N GLN A 391 3.23 11.88 8.75
CA GLN A 391 3.24 11.41 7.38
C GLN A 391 3.82 12.51 6.50
N ASN A 392 5.00 12.27 5.93
CA ASN A 392 5.64 13.17 4.99
C ASN A 392 5.27 12.74 3.57
N VAL A 393 4.34 13.47 2.96
CA VAL A 393 3.84 13.17 1.60
C VAL A 393 4.92 13.41 0.53
N GLN A 394 5.86 14.33 0.77
CA GLN A 394 6.94 14.67 -0.15
C GLN A 394 8.10 13.69 -0.06
N ASN A 395 8.32 13.09 1.12
CA ASN A 395 9.29 12.02 1.30
C ASN A 395 8.76 10.96 2.27
N PRO A 396 8.02 9.93 1.78
CA PRO A 396 7.40 8.92 2.63
C PRO A 396 8.37 8.17 3.54
N THR A 397 9.66 8.06 3.19
CA THR A 397 10.69 7.41 4.02
C THR A 397 11.03 8.19 5.29
N GLU A 398 10.60 9.45 5.38
CA GLU A 398 10.71 10.29 6.59
C GLU A 398 9.41 10.31 7.41
N SER A 399 8.41 9.53 7.01
CA SER A 399 7.21 9.30 7.83
C SER A 399 7.55 8.36 8.99
N GLY A 400 6.86 8.51 10.12
CA GLY A 400 7.05 7.58 11.23
C GLY A 400 6.40 8.01 12.53
N PHE A 401 6.63 7.19 13.55
CA PHE A 401 6.18 7.40 14.92
C PHE A 401 7.26 8.07 15.75
N PHE A 402 6.94 9.16 16.42
CA PHE A 402 7.89 9.87 17.30
C PHE A 402 8.01 9.12 18.63
N LEU A 403 9.20 8.59 18.86
CA LEU A 403 9.64 7.96 20.10
C LEU A 403 10.56 8.90 20.88
N HIS A 404 10.98 8.50 22.09
CA HIS A 404 11.72 9.39 22.99
C HIS A 404 13.02 9.94 22.38
N ASN A 405 13.78 9.08 21.68
CA ASN A 405 15.12 9.38 21.17
C ASN A 405 15.20 9.38 19.64
N GLY A 406 14.07 9.35 18.93
CA GLY A 406 14.07 9.31 17.47
C GLY A 406 12.71 8.99 16.87
N THR A 407 12.70 8.75 15.56
CA THR A 407 11.50 8.36 14.80
C THR A 407 11.61 6.88 14.44
N LEU A 408 10.56 6.11 14.73
CA LEU A 408 10.39 4.76 14.22
C LEU A 408 9.75 4.84 12.83
N THR A 409 10.53 4.55 11.80
CA THR A 409 10.16 4.62 10.37
C THR A 409 9.80 3.26 9.79
#